data_AF-A0A3A8R5T9-F1
#
_entry.id   AF-A0A3A8R5T9-F1
#
_cell.length_a   1.000
_cell.length_b   1.000
_cell.length_c   1.000
_cell.angle_alpha   90.00
_cell.angle_beta   90.00
_cell.angle_gamma   90.00
#
_symmetry.space_group_name_H-M   'P 1'
#
loop_
_entity.id
_entity.type
_entity.pdbx_description
1 polymer ?
#
loop_
_entity_poly.entity_id
_entity_poly.type
_entity_poly.pdbx_seq_one_letter_code
_entity_poly.pdbx_strand_id
1 'polypeptide(L)'
;MHSVPSRPFAPRAFLASLTFCASVFAACGGEKPAPTPDPPTVTLTVPQPNTAAPSLTVRVIVSGCDAVSRVDIYDKDTFLKTVPYTSGSMDFELASNEIKYTRGLAVSLSLNARATCSDGRTNSSQPQAATFLPVTKVIKDPDPNGQVVTDFFIAEGSGTNVAFIGCGNPTTGSGTLFRVDSAGVVRNSVELGIPCSSSTVITSINPTSGKRWVWTPGSGAVAVDSNFAITGRTAATYKLQQLSVMANGDALVNDLYTVSRLKHTSSGGSFQWMFENAPLQPITPPKEKGQQVLVAYPNTAGGGGPALQIEVATLDANATSQDLQPVSTRIIYKYNGLISAPPPASFSVDGSTLFMSFDFNNNQSRIEACSTEAAGCEGNAYRWSSTTFPVPIRFLLPFNGGSKVAAIGDQRVWFLNSTSGLVMNKGGTSVDASGQLRILQVQLGQPTSAEFYLLTGPNVAGALPQEIVAVDSAEQGELFRYEVSSSLSCSVDDSGRLWMRVGNNLVQALTLPEYRAVKP
;
A
#
# COMPACT_ATOMS: atom_id res chain seq x y z
N MET A 1 9.38 -58.60 63.60
CA MET A 1 8.25 -57.68 63.82
C MET A 1 7.31 -57.82 62.63
N HIS A 2 6.10 -58.31 62.90
CA HIS A 2 5.02 -58.54 61.95
C HIS A 2 4.29 -57.25 61.60
N SER A 3 3.75 -57.14 60.38
CA SER A 3 2.29 -57.13 60.16
C SER A 3 1.95 -57.29 58.67
N VAL A 4 0.81 -57.95 58.45
CA VAL A 4 0.32 -58.67 57.25
C VAL A 4 -1.02 -58.02 56.81
N PRO A 5 -1.53 -58.26 55.58
CA PRO A 5 -2.40 -57.35 54.82
C PRO A 5 -3.87 -57.78 54.75
N SER A 6 -4.69 -57.04 53.98
CA SER A 6 -6.01 -57.44 53.47
C SER A 6 -6.36 -56.56 52.26
N ARG A 7 -7.16 -56.91 51.24
CA ARG A 7 -7.61 -58.13 50.53
C ARG A 7 -8.38 -57.56 49.30
N PRO A 8 -8.25 -58.09 48.07
CA PRO A 8 -9.11 -57.73 46.93
C PRO A 8 -10.25 -58.74 46.75
N PHE A 9 -11.29 -58.46 45.95
CA PHE A 9 -11.97 -59.42 45.07
C PHE A 9 -13.01 -58.72 44.17
N ALA A 10 -13.12 -59.23 42.94
CA ALA A 10 -13.93 -58.74 41.83
C ALA A 10 -15.10 -59.74 41.52
N PRO A 11 -15.67 -59.88 40.29
CA PRO A 11 -17.05 -59.51 39.94
C PRO A 11 -17.90 -60.67 39.31
N ARG A 12 -19.05 -60.30 38.66
CA ARG A 12 -19.96 -61.05 37.74
C ARG A 12 -21.14 -61.80 38.40
N ALA A 13 -22.33 -62.04 37.82
CA ALA A 13 -23.13 -61.57 36.66
C ALA A 13 -24.47 -62.37 36.70
N PHE A 14 -25.41 -62.09 35.75
CA PHE A 14 -26.56 -62.90 35.24
C PHE A 14 -28.03 -62.53 35.61
N LEU A 15 -28.71 -61.92 34.62
CA LEU A 15 -29.93 -62.36 33.87
C LEU A 15 -31.32 -62.64 34.53
N ALA A 16 -32.33 -61.90 34.02
CA ALA A 16 -33.74 -62.21 33.65
C ALA A 16 -34.63 -63.10 34.57
N SER A 17 -35.89 -62.77 34.86
CA SER A 17 -37.07 -62.92 33.95
C SER A 17 -38.40 -62.38 34.54
N LEU A 18 -39.35 -62.04 33.64
CA LEU A 18 -40.79 -61.69 33.75
C LEU A 18 -41.63 -62.55 34.76
N THR A 19 -42.86 -62.23 35.24
CA THR A 19 -44.10 -61.63 34.66
C THR A 19 -45.16 -61.53 35.78
N PHE A 20 -46.07 -60.52 35.82
CA PHE A 20 -47.56 -60.68 35.83
C PHE A 20 -48.32 -59.35 35.99
N CYS A 21 -49.47 -59.28 35.32
CA CYS A 21 -50.33 -58.12 35.07
C CYS A 21 -51.39 -57.82 36.14
N ALA A 22 -52.09 -56.69 35.90
CA ALA A 22 -53.46 -56.28 36.32
C ALA A 22 -53.53 -55.29 37.52
N SER A 23 -53.58 -53.96 37.31
CA SER A 23 -54.77 -53.10 37.00
C SER A 23 -55.69 -52.91 38.23
N VAL A 24 -56.19 -51.74 38.69
CA VAL A 24 -56.76 -50.50 38.11
C VAL A 24 -56.83 -49.48 39.31
N PHE A 25 -56.60 -48.15 39.26
CA PHE A 25 -57.54 -47.08 38.85
C PHE A 25 -56.93 -45.66 39.00
N ALA A 26 -57.14 -44.87 37.94
CA ALA A 26 -57.53 -43.45 37.89
C ALA A 26 -56.69 -42.35 38.58
N ALA A 27 -55.91 -41.59 37.79
CA ALA A 27 -55.95 -40.12 37.73
C ALA A 27 -55.04 -39.55 36.61
N CYS A 28 -55.57 -38.58 35.85
CA CYS A 28 -54.87 -37.67 34.94
C CYS A 28 -54.35 -38.22 33.60
N GLY A 29 -55.27 -38.63 32.72
CA GLY A 29 -55.03 -38.61 31.28
C GLY A 29 -55.14 -37.19 30.74
N GLY A 30 -54.06 -36.41 30.83
CA GLY A 30 -53.85 -35.29 29.92
C GLY A 30 -53.11 -35.81 28.69
N GLU A 31 -53.48 -35.36 27.49
CA GLU A 31 -52.61 -35.54 26.32
C GLU A 31 -51.19 -35.15 26.73
N LYS A 32 -50.21 -36.03 26.45
CA LYS A 32 -48.81 -35.64 26.54
C LYS A 32 -48.69 -34.36 25.70
N PRO A 33 -48.20 -33.23 26.24
CA PRO A 33 -48.03 -32.02 25.46
C PRO A 33 -47.28 -32.40 24.19
N ALA A 34 -47.78 -31.97 23.03
CA ALA A 34 -47.07 -32.19 21.78
C ALA A 34 -45.59 -31.81 22.00
N PRO A 35 -44.62 -32.63 21.55
CA PRO A 35 -43.22 -32.32 21.75
C PRO A 35 -42.98 -30.90 21.24
N THR A 36 -42.42 -30.04 22.09
CA THR A 36 -42.12 -28.65 21.73
C THR A 36 -41.27 -28.68 20.46
N PRO A 37 -41.72 -28.08 19.35
CA PRO A 37 -40.96 -28.16 18.10
C PRO A 37 -39.58 -27.52 18.31
N ASP A 38 -38.53 -28.21 17.89
CA ASP A 38 -37.15 -27.74 18.03
C ASP A 38 -37.00 -26.35 17.38
N PRO A 39 -36.26 -25.40 17.96
CA PRO A 39 -36.05 -24.10 17.32
C PRO A 39 -35.42 -24.27 15.92
N PRO A 40 -35.65 -23.34 14.97
CA PRO A 40 -35.05 -23.46 13.64
C PRO A 40 -33.52 -23.44 13.73
N THR A 41 -32.85 -24.14 12.82
CA THR A 41 -31.39 -24.02 12.65
C THR A 41 -31.11 -22.95 11.62
N VAL A 42 -30.28 -21.97 11.97
CA VAL A 42 -29.92 -20.85 11.09
C VAL A 42 -28.41 -20.85 10.89
N THR A 43 -27.97 -20.84 9.65
CA THR A 43 -26.58 -20.71 9.27
C THR A 43 -26.43 -19.46 8.41
N LEU A 44 -25.51 -18.58 8.81
CA LEU A 44 -25.03 -17.47 7.97
C LEU A 44 -23.61 -17.81 7.55
N THR A 45 -23.28 -17.57 6.29
CA THR A 45 -21.90 -17.61 5.78
C THR A 45 -21.63 -16.38 4.94
N VAL A 46 -20.38 -15.92 4.92
CA VAL A 46 -19.92 -14.84 4.05
C VAL A 46 -18.99 -15.48 3.02
N PRO A 47 -19.44 -15.71 1.77
CA PRO A 47 -18.64 -16.45 0.77
C PRO A 47 -17.27 -15.84 0.52
N GLN A 48 -17.17 -14.51 0.62
CA GLN A 48 -15.91 -13.77 0.54
C GLN A 48 -15.75 -12.95 1.83
N PRO A 49 -15.14 -13.53 2.87
CA PRO A 49 -15.07 -12.91 4.20
C PRO A 49 -14.14 -11.69 4.24
N ASN A 50 -13.33 -11.45 3.21
CA ASN A 50 -12.55 -10.24 3.08
C ASN A 50 -12.75 -9.66 1.69
N THR A 51 -13.50 -8.55 1.60
CA THR A 51 -14.02 -8.07 0.32
C THR A 51 -13.95 -6.55 0.21
N ALA A 52 -13.34 -6.09 -0.87
CA ALA A 52 -13.50 -4.73 -1.37
C ALA A 52 -14.48 -4.75 -2.55
N ALA A 53 -15.74 -4.36 -2.32
CA ALA A 53 -16.80 -4.39 -3.33
C ALA A 53 -17.87 -3.31 -3.08
N PRO A 54 -18.77 -3.04 -4.06
CA PRO A 54 -19.88 -2.11 -3.86
C PRO A 54 -20.88 -2.58 -2.78
N SER A 55 -20.98 -3.89 -2.58
CA SER A 55 -21.83 -4.54 -1.57
C SER A 55 -21.15 -5.81 -1.04
N LEU A 56 -21.60 -6.28 0.12
CA LEU A 56 -21.14 -7.50 0.75
C LEU A 56 -22.18 -8.62 0.58
N THR A 57 -21.81 -9.69 -0.14
CA THR A 57 -22.65 -10.88 -0.28
C THR A 57 -22.67 -11.69 1.02
N VAL A 58 -23.87 -12.03 1.49
CA VAL A 58 -24.14 -12.86 2.66
C VAL A 58 -25.07 -14.00 2.27
N ARG A 59 -24.74 -15.22 2.67
CA ARG A 59 -25.54 -16.42 2.40
C ARG A 59 -26.22 -16.90 3.67
N VAL A 60 -27.53 -17.14 3.60
CA VAL A 60 -28.31 -17.68 4.73
C VAL A 60 -28.99 -18.98 4.35
N ILE A 61 -28.96 -19.94 5.28
CA ILE A 61 -29.66 -21.21 5.23
C ILE A 61 -30.48 -21.34 6.52
N VAL A 62 -31.77 -21.59 6.38
CA VAL A 62 -32.71 -21.84 7.49
C VAL A 62 -33.35 -23.22 7.30
N SER A 63 -33.31 -24.05 8.33
CA SER A 63 -33.99 -25.35 8.37
C SER A 63 -34.80 -25.52 9.66
N GLY A 64 -35.80 -26.41 9.66
CA GLY A 64 -36.66 -26.63 10.84
C GLY A 64 -37.89 -25.70 10.94
N CYS A 65 -38.14 -24.88 9.93
CA CYS A 65 -39.41 -24.18 9.72
C CYS A 65 -40.14 -24.78 8.51
N ASP A 66 -41.46 -24.94 8.59
CA ASP A 66 -42.28 -25.21 7.39
C ASP A 66 -42.37 -23.98 6.49
N ALA A 67 -42.46 -22.79 7.10
CA ALA A 67 -42.38 -21.50 6.43
C ALA A 67 -41.66 -20.47 7.31
N VAL A 68 -40.73 -19.72 6.72
CA VAL A 68 -40.01 -18.63 7.39
C VAL A 68 -40.79 -17.33 7.21
N SER A 69 -41.12 -16.66 8.32
CA SER A 69 -41.84 -15.38 8.31
C SER A 69 -40.90 -14.20 8.02
N ARG A 70 -39.72 -14.20 8.65
CA ARG A 70 -38.69 -13.16 8.46
C ARG A 70 -37.29 -13.67 8.79
N VAL A 71 -36.30 -13.06 8.15
CA VAL A 71 -34.89 -13.20 8.50
C VAL A 71 -34.30 -11.81 8.69
N ASP A 72 -33.78 -11.54 9.87
CA ASP A 72 -33.15 -10.27 10.24
C ASP A 72 -31.63 -10.47 10.31
N ILE A 73 -30.88 -9.55 9.70
CA ILE A 73 -29.41 -9.55 9.68
C ILE A 73 -28.89 -8.50 10.65
N TYR A 74 -27.89 -8.87 11.45
CA TYR A 74 -27.26 -8.01 12.44
C TYR A 74 -25.74 -8.00 12.28
N ASP A 75 -25.08 -6.88 12.62
CA ASP A 75 -23.67 -6.86 13.03
C ASP A 75 -23.63 -6.80 14.56
N LYS A 76 -23.18 -7.89 15.19
CA LYS A 76 -23.30 -8.11 16.64
C LYS A 76 -24.77 -7.95 17.05
N ASP A 77 -25.09 -6.90 17.81
CA ASP A 77 -26.44 -6.58 18.26
C ASP A 77 -27.12 -5.48 17.43
N THR A 78 -26.42 -4.90 16.45
CA THR A 78 -26.95 -3.83 15.61
C THR A 78 -27.72 -4.42 14.44
N PHE A 79 -29.04 -4.17 14.41
CA PHE A 79 -29.86 -4.52 13.25
C PHE A 79 -29.38 -3.78 12.00
N LEU A 80 -29.18 -4.52 10.92
CA LEU A 80 -28.82 -3.98 9.61
C LEU A 80 -30.05 -3.94 8.71
N LYS A 81 -30.69 -5.10 8.48
CA LYS A 81 -31.89 -5.19 7.64
C LYS A 81 -32.64 -6.52 7.78
N THR A 82 -33.88 -6.53 7.29
CA THR A 82 -34.66 -7.75 7.05
C THR A 82 -34.49 -8.19 5.60
N VAL A 83 -34.27 -9.48 5.37
CA VAL A 83 -34.12 -10.07 4.02
C VAL A 83 -35.29 -11.02 3.70
N PRO A 84 -35.76 -11.04 2.44
CA PRO A 84 -36.80 -11.98 2.03
C PRO A 84 -36.21 -13.40 1.95
N TYR A 85 -36.81 -14.36 2.64
CA TYR A 85 -36.36 -15.76 2.60
C TYR A 85 -37.50 -16.66 2.15
N THR A 86 -37.24 -17.48 1.13
CA THR A 86 -38.24 -18.42 0.57
C THR A 86 -37.90 -19.85 0.95
N SER A 87 -36.75 -20.36 0.54
CA SER A 87 -36.28 -21.71 0.90
C SER A 87 -34.79 -21.90 0.55
N GLY A 88 -34.19 -22.97 1.06
CA GLY A 88 -32.87 -23.43 0.65
C GLY A 88 -31.71 -22.52 1.07
N SER A 89 -30.75 -22.34 0.18
CA SER A 89 -29.64 -21.40 0.38
C SER A 89 -29.90 -20.15 -0.44
N MET A 90 -29.93 -18.99 0.22
CA MET A 90 -30.16 -17.70 -0.45
C MET A 90 -29.02 -16.73 -0.19
N ASP A 91 -28.63 -16.00 -1.23
CA ASP A 91 -27.62 -14.95 -1.17
C ASP A 91 -28.31 -13.57 -1.14
N PHE A 92 -27.79 -12.69 -0.30
CA PHE A 92 -28.26 -11.33 -0.09
C PHE A 92 -27.10 -10.37 -0.11
N GLU A 93 -27.31 -9.18 -0.66
CA GLU A 93 -26.28 -8.13 -0.70
C GLU A 93 -26.52 -7.12 0.40
N LEU A 94 -25.53 -6.87 1.27
CA LEU A 94 -25.52 -5.72 2.17
C LEU A 94 -24.87 -4.54 1.45
N ALA A 95 -25.63 -3.48 1.20
CA ALA A 95 -25.11 -2.26 0.59
C ALA A 95 -24.28 -1.45 1.59
N SER A 96 -23.36 -0.62 1.10
CA SER A 96 -22.48 0.18 1.95
C SER A 96 -23.25 1.09 2.91
N ASN A 97 -24.36 1.70 2.48
CA ASN A 97 -25.19 2.55 3.34
C ASN A 97 -26.00 1.78 4.41
N GLU A 98 -26.06 0.45 4.35
CA GLU A 98 -26.70 -0.40 5.36
C GLU A 98 -25.72 -0.77 6.49
N ILE A 99 -24.42 -0.51 6.32
CA ILE A 99 -23.35 -0.87 7.26
C ILE A 99 -22.88 0.37 8.03
N LYS A 100 -22.58 0.21 9.33
CA LYS A 100 -22.08 1.29 10.19
C LYS A 100 -20.56 1.29 10.28
N TYR A 101 -19.92 2.39 9.88
CA TYR A 101 -18.46 2.55 9.85
C TYR A 101 -17.89 3.25 11.08
N THR A 102 -18.11 2.67 12.26
CA THR A 102 -17.73 3.29 13.55
C THR A 102 -16.24 3.18 13.88
N ARG A 103 -15.47 2.33 13.18
CA ARG A 103 -14.06 2.00 13.50
C ARG A 103 -13.10 2.19 12.32
N GLY A 104 -13.51 2.94 11.29
CA GLY A 104 -12.80 3.05 10.02
C GLY A 104 -13.63 2.55 8.85
N LEU A 105 -13.16 2.79 7.62
CA LEU A 105 -13.92 2.51 6.40
C LEU A 105 -13.76 1.08 5.89
N ALA A 106 -12.61 0.44 6.10
CA ALA A 106 -12.52 -1.01 6.01
C ALA A 106 -12.94 -1.58 7.37
N VAL A 107 -14.20 -2.02 7.46
CA VAL A 107 -14.84 -2.36 8.73
C VAL A 107 -14.80 -3.86 8.97
N SER A 108 -14.41 -4.25 10.20
CA SER A 108 -14.55 -5.62 10.70
C SER A 108 -15.95 -5.85 11.27
N LEU A 109 -16.71 -6.72 10.62
CA LEU A 109 -18.08 -7.11 10.92
C LEU A 109 -18.12 -8.46 11.65
N SER A 110 -19.15 -8.65 12.46
CA SER A 110 -19.50 -9.93 13.08
C SER A 110 -20.97 -10.21 12.80
N LEU A 111 -21.24 -10.77 11.62
CA LEU A 111 -22.59 -10.91 11.08
C LEU A 111 -23.32 -12.11 11.66
N ASN A 112 -24.57 -11.94 12.05
CA ASN A 112 -25.46 -13.04 12.40
C ASN A 112 -26.85 -12.84 11.76
N ALA A 113 -27.53 -13.96 11.49
CA ALA A 113 -28.90 -13.98 11.01
C ALA A 113 -29.82 -14.51 12.11
N ARG A 114 -30.96 -13.84 12.32
CA ARG A 114 -32.05 -14.31 13.15
C ARG A 114 -33.24 -14.67 12.29
N ALA A 115 -33.63 -15.93 12.27
CA ALA A 115 -34.82 -16.38 11.56
C ALA A 115 -36.00 -16.49 12.53
N THR A 116 -37.18 -16.10 12.07
CA THR A 116 -38.47 -16.34 12.75
C THR A 116 -39.33 -17.22 11.85
N CYS A 117 -39.69 -18.41 12.32
CA CYS A 117 -40.67 -19.27 11.65
C CYS A 117 -42.08 -18.64 11.72
N SER A 118 -42.98 -19.05 10.85
CA SER A 118 -44.37 -18.55 10.82
C SER A 118 -45.18 -18.92 12.07
N ASP A 119 -44.75 -19.92 12.83
CA ASP A 119 -45.31 -20.34 14.11
C ASP A 119 -44.74 -19.56 15.32
N GLY A 120 -43.86 -18.58 15.08
CA GLY A 120 -43.28 -17.71 16.11
C GLY A 120 -41.96 -18.21 16.71
N ARG A 121 -41.49 -19.43 16.39
CA ARG A 121 -40.18 -19.90 16.84
C ARG A 121 -39.05 -19.08 16.24
N THR A 122 -38.04 -18.75 17.04
CA THR A 122 -36.89 -17.97 16.59
C THR A 122 -35.57 -18.64 16.96
N ASN A 123 -34.57 -18.49 16.11
CA ASN A 123 -33.19 -18.80 16.47
C ASN A 123 -32.22 -17.90 15.71
N SER A 124 -30.96 -17.84 16.17
CA SER A 124 -29.90 -17.05 15.54
C SER A 124 -28.73 -17.93 15.13
N SER A 125 -28.05 -17.55 14.05
CA SER A 125 -26.81 -18.20 13.63
C SER A 125 -25.66 -17.87 14.55
N GLN A 126 -24.60 -18.68 14.49
CA GLN A 126 -23.30 -18.26 15.02
C GLN A 126 -22.79 -17.02 14.27
N PRO A 127 -22.07 -16.10 14.93
CA PRO A 127 -21.48 -14.95 14.27
C PRO A 127 -20.44 -15.36 13.22
N GLN A 128 -20.41 -14.66 12.10
CA GLN A 128 -19.40 -14.81 11.05
C GLN A 128 -18.60 -13.52 10.92
N ALA A 129 -17.27 -13.64 11.02
CA ALA A 129 -16.38 -12.52 10.82
C ALA A 129 -16.30 -12.17 9.32
N ALA A 130 -16.32 -10.88 9.01
CA ALA A 130 -16.02 -10.37 7.68
C ALA A 130 -15.33 -9.01 7.73
N THR A 131 -14.49 -8.71 6.75
CA THR A 131 -13.92 -7.38 6.50
C THR A 131 -14.52 -6.84 5.21
N PHE A 132 -15.13 -5.67 5.29
CA PHE A 132 -15.74 -5.01 4.13
C PHE A 132 -15.15 -3.62 3.92
N LEU A 133 -14.63 -3.37 2.71
CA LEU A 133 -14.21 -2.06 2.25
C LEU A 133 -15.14 -1.60 1.12
N PRO A 134 -15.91 -0.50 1.30
CA PRO A 134 -16.80 -0.02 0.25
C PRO A 134 -15.99 0.63 -0.87
N VAL A 135 -16.35 0.29 -2.11
CA VAL A 135 -15.68 0.75 -3.33
C VAL A 135 -16.73 0.98 -4.43
N THR A 136 -16.37 1.67 -5.49
CA THR A 136 -17.33 2.02 -6.57
C THR A 136 -17.58 0.86 -7.51
N LYS A 137 -16.52 0.16 -7.90
CA LYS A 137 -16.63 -1.02 -8.76
C LYS A 137 -15.42 -1.92 -8.62
N VAL A 138 -15.62 -3.16 -9.05
CA VAL A 138 -14.59 -4.19 -9.14
C VAL A 138 -14.55 -4.68 -10.58
N ILE A 139 -13.38 -4.69 -11.18
CA ILE A 139 -13.08 -5.29 -12.47
C ILE A 139 -12.36 -6.60 -12.18
N LYS A 140 -12.97 -7.71 -12.59
CA LYS A 140 -12.41 -9.05 -12.43
C LYS A 140 -11.60 -9.39 -13.66
N ASP A 141 -10.51 -10.11 -13.46
CA ASP A 141 -9.77 -10.72 -14.55
C ASP A 141 -10.67 -11.73 -15.32
N PRO A 142 -10.59 -11.79 -16.66
CA PRO A 142 -11.47 -12.57 -17.53
C PRO A 142 -11.24 -14.10 -17.48
N ASP A 143 -10.19 -14.59 -16.80
CA ASP A 143 -9.90 -16.01 -16.57
C ASP A 143 -9.17 -16.15 -15.21
N PRO A 144 -9.34 -17.23 -14.41
CA PRO A 144 -8.52 -17.48 -13.23
C PRO A 144 -6.99 -17.41 -13.45
N ASN A 145 -6.49 -17.49 -14.69
CA ASN A 145 -5.07 -17.34 -15.04
C ASN A 145 -4.75 -16.10 -15.90
N GLY A 146 -5.75 -15.32 -16.30
CA GLY A 146 -5.60 -14.21 -17.23
C GLY A 146 -5.42 -12.88 -16.52
N GLN A 147 -4.19 -12.54 -16.09
CA GLN A 147 -3.93 -11.21 -15.54
C GLN A 147 -4.04 -10.15 -16.65
N VAL A 148 -4.98 -9.23 -16.48
CA VAL A 148 -5.24 -8.17 -17.46
C VAL A 148 -4.45 -6.90 -17.15
N VAL A 149 -4.37 -6.51 -15.87
CA VAL A 149 -3.53 -5.41 -15.39
C VAL A 149 -2.42 -6.01 -14.53
N THR A 150 -1.18 -5.63 -14.82
CA THR A 150 -0.01 -6.12 -14.08
C THR A 150 -0.07 -5.76 -12.60
N ASP A 151 0.63 -6.52 -11.76
CA ASP A 151 0.66 -6.29 -10.33
C ASP A 151 1.12 -4.88 -9.98
N PHE A 152 2.11 -4.34 -10.69
CA PHE A 152 2.51 -2.94 -10.56
C PHE A 152 2.05 -2.17 -11.79
N PHE A 153 1.30 -1.09 -11.57
CA PHE A 153 0.76 -0.27 -12.63
C PHE A 153 0.68 1.19 -12.20
N ILE A 154 0.57 2.08 -13.18
CA ILE A 154 0.11 3.45 -12.97
C ILE A 154 -1.24 3.65 -13.65
N ALA A 155 -2.11 4.44 -13.05
CA ALA A 155 -3.37 4.87 -13.64
C ALA A 155 -3.19 6.22 -14.35
N GLU A 156 -3.74 6.35 -15.55
CA GLU A 156 -3.74 7.58 -16.32
C GLU A 156 -5.12 7.89 -16.86
N GLY A 157 -5.40 9.17 -17.09
CA GLY A 157 -6.72 9.62 -17.50
C GLY A 157 -7.68 9.68 -16.32
N SER A 158 -8.97 9.82 -16.61
CA SER A 158 -10.02 9.95 -15.60
C SER A 158 -11.35 9.39 -16.10
N GLY A 159 -12.24 9.08 -15.16
CA GLY A 159 -13.58 8.57 -15.45
C GLY A 159 -13.56 7.29 -16.27
N THR A 160 -14.26 7.28 -17.40
CA THR A 160 -14.32 6.12 -18.30
C THR A 160 -13.08 5.95 -19.17
N ASN A 161 -12.27 7.00 -19.32
CA ASN A 161 -11.08 7.02 -20.17
C ASN A 161 -9.81 6.66 -19.41
N VAL A 162 -9.94 6.15 -18.19
CA VAL A 162 -8.80 5.68 -17.42
C VAL A 162 -8.14 4.47 -18.10
N ALA A 163 -6.81 4.48 -18.12
CA ALA A 163 -5.99 3.38 -18.59
C ALA A 163 -4.93 3.02 -17.55
N PHE A 164 -4.56 1.75 -17.51
CA PHE A 164 -3.58 1.17 -16.61
C PHE A 164 -2.33 0.82 -17.39
N ILE A 165 -1.20 1.39 -17.00
CA ILE A 165 0.08 1.21 -17.64
C ILE A 165 0.96 0.35 -16.75
N GLY A 166 1.41 -0.78 -17.26
CA GLY A 166 2.00 -1.84 -16.46
C GLY A 166 3.15 -2.54 -17.16
N CYS A 167 4.12 -3.06 -16.40
CA CYS A 167 5.28 -3.78 -16.94
C CYS A 167 5.18 -5.26 -16.56
N GLY A 168 5.23 -6.16 -17.54
CA GLY A 168 5.24 -7.61 -17.34
C GLY A 168 6.31 -8.30 -18.18
N ASN A 169 6.75 -9.49 -17.78
CA ASN A 169 7.67 -10.31 -18.57
C ASN A 169 6.88 -11.45 -19.26
N PRO A 170 6.49 -11.31 -20.54
CA PRO A 170 5.97 -12.43 -21.31
C PRO A 170 7.01 -13.55 -21.44
N THR A 171 6.59 -14.69 -22.00
CA THR A 171 7.42 -15.90 -22.18
C THR A 171 8.76 -15.67 -22.92
N THR A 172 8.90 -14.55 -23.64
CA THR A 172 10.14 -14.13 -24.31
C THR A 172 11.24 -13.67 -23.33
N GLY A 173 10.92 -13.44 -22.05
CA GLY A 173 11.88 -13.00 -21.02
C GLY A 173 12.28 -11.52 -21.09
N SER A 174 11.82 -10.79 -22.11
CA SER A 174 12.03 -9.36 -22.26
C SER A 174 10.84 -8.60 -21.67
N GLY A 175 11.13 -7.58 -20.85
CA GLY A 175 10.08 -6.78 -20.23
C GLY A 175 9.24 -6.05 -21.29
N THR A 176 7.92 -6.11 -21.14
CA THR A 176 6.94 -5.50 -22.04
C THR A 176 6.06 -4.55 -21.24
N LEU A 177 5.89 -3.33 -21.75
CA LEU A 177 4.95 -2.36 -21.23
C LEU A 177 3.60 -2.57 -21.89
N PHE A 178 2.53 -2.59 -21.10
CA PHE A 178 1.15 -2.74 -21.56
C PHE A 178 0.34 -1.50 -21.19
N ARG A 179 -0.58 -1.10 -22.07
CA ARG A 179 -1.69 -0.21 -21.75
C ARG A 179 -2.98 -0.99 -21.82
N VAL A 180 -3.73 -0.93 -20.74
CA VAL A 180 -4.98 -1.66 -20.56
C VAL A 180 -6.06 -0.66 -20.22
N ASP A 181 -7.23 -0.75 -20.83
CA ASP A 181 -8.33 0.17 -20.49
C ASP A 181 -9.15 -0.28 -19.27
N SER A 182 -10.14 0.53 -18.90
CA SER A 182 -11.07 0.23 -17.81
C SER A 182 -12.03 -0.94 -18.04
N ALA A 183 -12.06 -1.51 -19.25
CA ALA A 183 -12.78 -2.73 -19.58
C ALA A 183 -11.86 -3.97 -19.54
N GLY A 184 -10.57 -3.78 -19.25
CA GLY A 184 -9.60 -4.86 -19.22
C GLY A 184 -9.06 -5.28 -20.60
N VAL A 185 -9.18 -4.41 -21.60
CA VAL A 185 -8.70 -4.68 -22.95
C VAL A 185 -7.31 -4.06 -23.13
N VAL A 186 -6.34 -4.86 -23.56
CA VAL A 186 -5.01 -4.36 -23.95
C VAL A 186 -5.18 -3.49 -25.21
N ARG A 187 -4.82 -2.20 -25.10
CA ARG A 187 -4.90 -1.22 -26.18
C ARG A 187 -3.57 -1.02 -26.89
N ASN A 188 -2.47 -1.07 -26.16
CA ASN A 188 -1.12 -0.92 -26.69
C ASN A 188 -0.16 -1.81 -25.91
N SER A 189 0.93 -2.22 -26.55
CA SER A 189 2.08 -2.82 -25.88
C SER A 189 3.38 -2.46 -26.60
N VAL A 190 4.49 -2.48 -25.87
CA VAL A 190 5.83 -2.30 -26.44
C VAL A 190 6.87 -3.08 -25.64
N GLU A 191 7.75 -3.77 -26.35
CA GLU A 191 8.89 -4.47 -25.75
C GLU A 191 9.99 -3.46 -25.39
N LEU A 192 10.40 -3.45 -24.12
CA LEU A 192 11.33 -2.44 -23.58
C LEU A 192 12.80 -2.79 -23.83
N GLY A 193 13.13 -4.08 -23.93
CA GLY A 193 14.52 -4.55 -23.97
C GLY A 193 15.25 -4.39 -22.63
N ILE A 194 14.51 -4.17 -21.55
CA ILE A 194 14.95 -4.25 -20.15
C ILE A 194 13.96 -5.14 -19.38
N PRO A 195 14.38 -5.87 -18.34
CA PRO A 195 13.47 -6.72 -17.58
C PRO A 195 12.50 -5.88 -16.73
N CYS A 196 11.27 -6.37 -16.57
CA CYS A 196 10.35 -5.87 -15.55
C CYS A 196 10.60 -6.60 -14.21
N SER A 197 10.51 -5.90 -13.08
CA SER A 197 10.53 -6.49 -11.74
C SER A 197 9.61 -5.72 -10.80
N SER A 198 9.49 -6.16 -9.55
CA SER A 198 8.75 -5.43 -8.51
C SER A 198 9.37 -4.08 -8.16
N SER A 199 10.58 -3.79 -8.65
CA SER A 199 11.26 -2.50 -8.49
C SER A 199 11.23 -1.65 -9.76
N THR A 200 10.57 -2.10 -10.83
CA THR A 200 10.40 -1.28 -12.04
C THR A 200 9.54 -0.06 -11.73
N VAL A 201 10.02 1.10 -12.15
CA VAL A 201 9.35 2.39 -11.99
C VAL A 201 8.86 2.87 -13.34
N ILE A 202 7.58 3.25 -13.39
CA ILE A 202 6.94 3.89 -14.54
C ILE A 202 6.63 5.33 -14.11
N THR A 203 7.23 6.32 -14.76
CA THR A 203 6.93 7.72 -14.46
C THR A 203 5.61 8.14 -15.12
N SER A 204 5.01 9.22 -14.62
CA SER A 204 3.95 9.93 -15.32
C SER A 204 4.45 10.45 -16.68
N ILE A 205 3.53 10.69 -17.62
CA ILE A 205 3.85 11.43 -18.84
C ILE A 205 4.30 12.84 -18.46
N ASN A 206 5.45 13.26 -19.00
CA ASN A 206 5.90 14.63 -18.93
C ASN A 206 5.08 15.49 -19.90
N PRO A 207 4.46 16.60 -19.45
CA PRO A 207 3.54 17.40 -20.26
C PRO A 207 4.22 18.15 -21.41
N THR A 208 5.53 18.42 -21.30
CA THR A 208 6.30 19.16 -22.33
C THR A 208 6.68 18.26 -23.50
N SER A 209 7.20 17.06 -23.21
CA SER A 209 7.69 16.12 -24.22
C SER A 209 6.64 15.12 -24.69
N GLY A 210 5.57 14.91 -23.90
CA GLY A 210 4.60 13.84 -24.12
C GLY A 210 5.18 12.43 -23.94
N LYS A 211 6.32 12.30 -23.26
CA LYS A 211 7.03 11.04 -23.01
C LYS A 211 7.03 10.70 -21.52
N ARG A 212 7.18 9.42 -21.20
CA ARG A 212 7.46 8.92 -19.85
C ARG A 212 8.75 8.10 -19.87
N TRP A 213 9.32 7.89 -18.70
CA TRP A 213 10.40 6.93 -18.51
C TRP A 213 9.88 5.66 -17.84
N VAL A 214 10.34 4.52 -18.32
CA VAL A 214 10.20 3.21 -17.68
C VAL A 214 11.59 2.71 -17.38
N TRP A 215 11.86 2.34 -16.14
CA TRP A 215 13.21 1.92 -15.75
C TRP A 215 13.21 0.91 -14.63
N THR A 216 14.26 0.09 -14.60
CA THR A 216 14.44 -0.95 -13.60
C THR A 216 15.81 -0.78 -12.94
N PRO A 217 15.89 -0.62 -11.60
CA PRO A 217 17.17 -0.53 -10.88
C PRO A 217 18.12 -1.68 -11.23
N GLY A 218 19.40 -1.37 -11.41
CA GLY A 218 20.46 -2.31 -11.83
C GLY A 218 20.38 -2.73 -13.31
N SER A 219 19.42 -2.20 -14.06
CA SER A 219 19.25 -2.37 -15.50
C SER A 219 19.30 -1.00 -16.18
N GLY A 220 18.41 -0.72 -17.13
CA GLY A 220 18.37 0.53 -17.87
C GLY A 220 17.07 1.31 -17.74
N ALA A 221 16.96 2.37 -18.54
CA ALA A 221 15.75 3.17 -18.70
C ALA A 221 15.38 3.31 -20.18
N VAL A 222 14.08 3.44 -20.43
CA VAL A 222 13.49 3.60 -21.75
C VAL A 222 12.47 4.74 -21.72
N ALA A 223 12.57 5.68 -22.65
CA ALA A 223 11.58 6.73 -22.85
C ALA A 223 10.52 6.25 -23.84
N VAL A 224 9.25 6.31 -23.44
CA VAL A 224 8.10 5.81 -24.20
C VAL A 224 7.09 6.94 -24.37
N ASP A 225 6.53 7.09 -25.57
CA ASP A 225 5.51 8.10 -25.84
C ASP A 225 4.07 7.61 -25.63
N SER A 226 3.10 8.52 -25.84
CA SER A 226 1.68 8.21 -25.70
C SER A 226 1.16 7.14 -26.66
N ASN A 227 1.86 6.91 -27.78
CA ASN A 227 1.56 5.86 -28.77
C ASN A 227 2.33 4.57 -28.50
N PHE A 228 3.02 4.47 -27.35
CA PHE A 228 3.86 3.33 -26.98
C PHE A 228 5.07 3.15 -27.91
N ALA A 229 5.54 4.20 -28.57
CA ALA A 229 6.80 4.18 -29.30
C ALA A 229 7.98 4.50 -28.38
N ILE A 230 9.06 3.72 -28.48
CA ILE A 230 10.30 4.01 -27.77
C ILE A 230 11.03 5.14 -28.49
N THR A 231 11.33 6.21 -27.75
CA THR A 231 11.96 7.42 -28.28
C THR A 231 13.38 7.61 -27.78
N GLY A 232 13.73 7.03 -26.62
CA GLY A 232 15.07 7.07 -26.07
C GLY A 232 15.34 5.90 -25.15
N ARG A 233 16.61 5.62 -24.87
CA ARG A 233 17.02 4.56 -23.94
C ARG A 233 18.47 4.72 -23.48
N THR A 234 18.78 4.12 -22.33
CA THR A 234 20.17 3.89 -21.90
C THR A 234 20.85 2.84 -22.77
N ALA A 235 22.18 2.75 -22.69
CA ALA A 235 22.92 1.61 -23.23
C ALA A 235 22.52 0.31 -22.50
N ALA A 236 22.62 -0.84 -23.16
CA ALA A 236 22.27 -2.14 -22.56
C ALA A 236 23.19 -2.53 -21.39
N THR A 237 24.41 -1.98 -21.34
CA THR A 237 25.39 -2.20 -20.28
C THR A 237 25.24 -1.27 -19.08
N TYR A 238 24.42 -0.21 -19.21
CA TYR A 238 24.25 0.78 -18.15
C TYR A 238 23.60 0.15 -16.91
N LYS A 239 24.02 0.56 -15.71
CA LYS A 239 23.51 0.04 -14.43
C LYS A 239 22.85 1.14 -13.63
N LEU A 240 21.66 1.52 -14.08
CA LEU A 240 20.89 2.62 -13.50
C LEU A 240 20.52 2.35 -12.04
N GLN A 241 20.90 3.26 -11.15
CA GLN A 241 20.51 3.22 -9.73
C GLN A 241 19.31 4.11 -9.44
N GLN A 242 19.29 5.30 -10.02
CA GLN A 242 18.26 6.31 -9.79
C GLN A 242 17.98 7.11 -11.06
N LEU A 243 16.74 7.56 -11.20
CA LEU A 243 16.28 8.42 -12.28
C LEU A 243 15.35 9.51 -11.72
N SER A 244 15.55 10.75 -12.17
CA SER A 244 14.56 11.82 -12.06
C SER A 244 14.30 12.42 -13.44
N VAL A 245 13.15 13.08 -13.61
CA VAL A 245 12.71 13.63 -14.90
C VAL A 245 12.74 15.15 -14.83
N MET A 246 13.39 15.77 -15.81
CA MET A 246 13.45 17.22 -15.98
C MET A 246 12.14 17.75 -16.59
N ALA A 247 11.89 19.05 -16.47
CA ALA A 247 10.73 19.74 -16.99
C ALA A 247 10.56 19.56 -18.50
N ASN A 248 11.67 19.46 -19.24
CA ASN A 248 11.67 19.22 -20.69
C ASN A 248 11.49 17.74 -21.09
N GLY A 249 11.39 16.81 -20.14
CA GLY A 249 11.21 15.38 -20.36
C GLY A 249 12.49 14.54 -20.39
N ASP A 250 13.68 15.16 -20.36
CA ASP A 250 14.94 14.42 -20.26
C ASP A 250 15.08 13.77 -18.88
N ALA A 251 15.86 12.69 -18.82
CA ALA A 251 16.17 12.02 -17.56
C ALA A 251 17.51 12.50 -17.01
N LEU A 252 17.57 12.73 -15.71
CA LEU A 252 18.81 12.75 -14.95
C LEU A 252 19.00 11.35 -14.37
N VAL A 253 20.03 10.66 -14.84
CA VAL A 253 20.32 9.27 -14.50
C VAL A 253 21.58 9.17 -13.69
N ASN A 254 21.64 8.16 -12.82
CA ASN A 254 22.79 7.86 -12.00
C ASN A 254 23.23 6.40 -12.20
N ASP A 255 24.49 6.18 -12.54
CA ASP A 255 25.17 4.88 -12.47
C ASP A 255 26.33 4.97 -11.46
N LEU A 256 26.09 4.42 -10.28
CA LEU A 256 26.99 4.45 -9.12
C LEU A 256 27.49 5.87 -8.77
N TYR A 257 28.61 6.28 -9.36
CA TYR A 257 29.32 7.53 -9.06
C TYR A 257 29.21 8.58 -10.17
N THR A 258 28.39 8.32 -11.20
CA THR A 258 28.24 9.23 -12.34
C THR A 258 26.79 9.66 -12.47
N VAL A 259 26.56 10.98 -12.48
CA VAL A 259 25.28 11.58 -12.82
C VAL A 259 25.33 12.10 -14.24
N SER A 260 24.34 11.75 -15.06
CA SER A 260 24.30 12.13 -16.48
C SER A 260 22.93 12.63 -16.88
N ARG A 261 22.89 13.53 -17.87
CA ARG A 261 21.64 13.91 -18.54
C ARG A 261 21.44 13.08 -19.80
N LEU A 262 20.36 12.30 -19.82
CA LEU A 262 19.94 11.48 -20.95
C LEU A 262 18.75 12.13 -21.65
N LYS A 263 18.91 12.45 -22.93
CA LYS A 263 17.79 12.96 -23.73
C LYS A 263 16.73 11.89 -23.91
N HIS A 264 15.46 12.27 -23.83
CA HIS A 264 14.33 11.37 -24.13
C HIS A 264 14.26 10.93 -25.59
N THR A 265 15.11 11.49 -26.46
CA THR A 265 15.31 11.09 -27.86
C THR A 265 16.63 10.34 -28.10
N SER A 266 17.40 10.05 -27.05
CA SER A 266 18.74 9.45 -27.18
C SER A 266 18.65 7.97 -27.50
N SER A 267 19.17 7.56 -28.66
CA SER A 267 19.31 6.15 -29.01
C SER A 267 20.63 5.60 -28.47
N GLY A 268 20.57 4.59 -27.59
CA GLY A 268 21.75 3.84 -27.15
C GLY A 268 22.54 4.47 -26.00
N GLY A 269 21.96 5.41 -25.25
CA GLY A 269 22.57 5.94 -24.03
C GLY A 269 23.59 7.04 -24.23
N SER A 270 23.58 7.75 -25.36
CA SER A 270 24.40 8.96 -25.51
C SER A 270 23.94 10.04 -24.52
N PHE A 271 24.82 10.45 -23.62
CA PHE A 271 24.52 11.46 -22.62
C PHE A 271 24.84 12.85 -23.16
N GLN A 272 24.02 13.82 -22.81
CA GLN A 272 24.30 15.21 -23.15
C GLN A 272 25.51 15.72 -22.37
N TRP A 273 25.60 15.35 -21.10
CA TRP A 273 26.76 15.57 -20.25
C TRP A 273 26.83 14.49 -19.17
N MET A 274 28.01 14.34 -18.57
CA MET A 274 28.25 13.45 -17.43
C MET A 274 29.07 14.18 -16.37
N PHE A 275 28.71 14.00 -15.10
CA PHE A 275 29.41 14.51 -13.92
C PHE A 275 29.83 13.33 -13.05
N GLU A 276 31.14 13.22 -12.79
CA GLU A 276 31.69 12.20 -11.91
C GLU A 276 31.79 12.73 -10.47
N ASN A 277 31.16 12.03 -9.53
CA ASN A 277 31.07 12.41 -8.12
C ASN A 277 31.73 11.37 -7.17
N ALA A 278 32.75 10.67 -7.68
CA ALA A 278 33.54 9.70 -6.91
C ALA A 278 34.10 10.32 -5.60
N PRO A 279 34.22 9.54 -4.50
CA PRO A 279 34.21 8.07 -4.44
C PRO A 279 32.88 7.43 -4.01
N LEU A 280 31.84 8.20 -3.70
CA LEU A 280 30.58 7.68 -3.15
C LEU A 280 29.37 8.11 -3.99
N GLN A 281 28.39 7.23 -4.07
CA GLN A 281 27.18 7.47 -4.86
C GLN A 281 26.36 8.65 -4.29
N PRO A 282 25.62 9.39 -5.15
CA PRO A 282 24.64 10.37 -4.71
C PRO A 282 23.66 9.80 -3.66
N ILE A 283 23.31 10.61 -2.67
CA ILE A 283 22.38 10.24 -1.58
C ILE A 283 20.93 10.61 -1.89
N THR A 284 20.71 11.36 -2.97
CA THR A 284 19.39 11.74 -3.47
C THR A 284 19.35 11.57 -4.98
N PRO A 285 18.17 11.30 -5.58
CA PRO A 285 17.99 11.54 -7.01
C PRO A 285 18.39 12.98 -7.37
N PRO A 286 19.12 13.20 -8.48
CA PRO A 286 19.46 14.54 -8.93
C PRO A 286 18.21 15.40 -9.13
N LYS A 287 18.32 16.71 -8.86
CA LYS A 287 17.16 17.62 -8.86
C LYS A 287 17.38 18.79 -9.81
N GLU A 288 16.50 18.94 -10.79
CA GLU A 288 16.44 20.16 -11.59
C GLU A 288 15.94 21.34 -10.75
N LYS A 289 16.62 22.48 -10.89
CA LYS A 289 16.28 23.78 -10.29
C LYS A 289 16.54 24.88 -11.31
N GLY A 290 15.51 25.24 -12.07
CA GLY A 290 15.65 26.21 -13.17
C GLY A 290 16.62 25.70 -14.23
N GLN A 291 17.69 26.44 -14.50
CA GLN A 291 18.75 26.03 -15.45
C GLN A 291 19.88 25.22 -14.80
N GLN A 292 19.71 24.80 -13.55
CA GLN A 292 20.71 24.07 -12.80
C GLN A 292 20.24 22.66 -12.47
N VAL A 293 21.20 21.77 -12.24
CA VAL A 293 20.97 20.45 -11.63
C VAL A 293 21.73 20.38 -10.32
N LEU A 294 21.04 20.00 -9.25
CA LEU A 294 21.61 19.76 -7.94
C LEU A 294 21.89 18.28 -7.75
N VAL A 295 23.10 17.97 -7.28
CA VAL A 295 23.53 16.61 -6.93
C VAL A 295 24.07 16.62 -5.52
N ALA A 296 23.38 15.94 -4.58
CA ALA A 296 23.87 15.73 -3.23
C ALA A 296 24.63 14.41 -3.15
N TYR A 297 25.90 14.45 -2.73
CA TYR A 297 26.73 13.26 -2.61
C TYR A 297 27.69 13.36 -1.42
N PRO A 298 28.11 12.22 -0.85
CA PRO A 298 29.12 12.20 0.19
C PRO A 298 30.51 12.33 -0.44
N ASN A 299 31.38 13.10 0.20
CA ASN A 299 32.78 13.24 -0.19
C ASN A 299 33.68 13.12 1.03
N THR A 300 34.97 12.82 0.82
CA THR A 300 35.99 12.89 1.88
C THR A 300 36.48 14.34 1.99
N ALA A 301 36.64 14.84 3.22
CA ALA A 301 37.29 16.13 3.42
C ALA A 301 38.67 16.16 2.73
N GLY A 302 38.98 17.26 2.04
CA GLY A 302 40.17 17.40 1.19
C GLY A 302 41.44 16.88 1.86
N GLY A 303 42.09 15.90 1.22
CA GLY A 303 43.26 15.19 1.74
C GLY A 303 43.09 13.67 1.95
N GLY A 304 41.95 13.09 1.55
CA GLY A 304 41.71 11.64 1.66
C GLY A 304 41.49 11.16 3.10
N GLY A 305 41.08 12.07 3.99
CA GLY A 305 40.80 11.76 5.39
C GLY A 305 39.52 10.93 5.57
N PRO A 306 39.37 10.24 6.72
CA PRO A 306 38.18 9.44 7.04
C PRO A 306 36.92 10.27 7.31
N ALA A 307 37.07 11.60 7.43
CA ALA A 307 35.96 12.50 7.69
C ALA A 307 35.11 12.67 6.43
N LEU A 308 33.89 12.15 6.49
CA LEU A 308 32.88 12.34 5.46
C LEU A 308 32.29 13.76 5.56
N GLN A 309 31.89 14.30 4.43
CA GLN A 309 31.09 15.51 4.32
C GLN A 309 30.02 15.31 3.27
N ILE A 310 28.88 15.98 3.43
CA ILE A 310 27.83 16.02 2.41
C ILE A 310 28.03 17.28 1.58
N GLU A 311 28.23 17.10 0.29
CA GLU A 311 28.35 18.17 -0.69
C GLU A 311 27.12 18.25 -1.58
N VAL A 312 26.82 19.46 -2.05
CA VAL A 312 25.87 19.70 -3.14
C VAL A 312 26.62 20.35 -4.29
N ALA A 313 26.78 19.62 -5.39
CA ALA A 313 27.24 20.17 -6.65
C ALA A 313 26.06 20.82 -7.39
N THR A 314 26.32 21.99 -7.96
CA THR A 314 25.43 22.69 -8.88
C THR A 314 26.00 22.59 -10.28
N LEU A 315 25.29 21.90 -11.17
CA LEU A 315 25.69 21.68 -12.55
C LEU A 315 24.87 22.60 -13.48
N ASP A 316 25.46 23.01 -14.61
CA ASP A 316 24.69 23.65 -15.69
C ASP A 316 23.87 22.57 -16.40
N ALA A 317 22.54 22.68 -16.33
CA ALA A 317 21.65 21.71 -16.95
C ALA A 317 21.88 21.64 -18.47
N ASN A 318 22.22 22.75 -19.12
CA ASN A 318 22.30 22.91 -20.57
C ASN A 318 23.68 22.66 -21.16
N ALA A 319 24.66 22.29 -20.33
CA ALA A 319 25.99 21.93 -20.80
C ALA A 319 25.95 20.77 -21.83
N THR A 320 27.07 20.55 -22.51
CA THR A 320 27.22 19.46 -23.49
C THR A 320 28.53 18.67 -23.31
N SER A 321 29.22 18.84 -22.17
CA SER A 321 30.51 18.22 -21.88
C SER A 321 30.34 16.81 -21.30
N GLN A 322 31.08 15.83 -21.82
CA GLN A 322 31.16 14.49 -21.23
C GLN A 322 31.96 14.43 -19.93
N ASP A 323 32.68 15.50 -19.60
CA ASP A 323 33.32 15.72 -18.31
C ASP A 323 32.86 17.08 -17.81
N LEU A 324 31.67 17.10 -17.19
CA LEU A 324 31.04 18.32 -16.72
C LEU A 324 31.58 18.68 -15.35
N GLN A 325 32.27 19.81 -15.29
CA GLN A 325 32.69 20.40 -14.03
C GLN A 325 31.53 21.16 -13.37
N PRO A 326 31.39 21.09 -12.04
CA PRO A 326 30.33 21.82 -11.34
C PRO A 326 30.55 23.32 -11.45
N VAL A 327 29.45 24.07 -11.62
CA VAL A 327 29.44 25.55 -11.56
C VAL A 327 29.82 26.01 -10.15
N SER A 328 29.37 25.26 -9.14
CA SER A 328 29.75 25.46 -7.75
C SER A 328 29.54 24.18 -6.95
N THR A 329 30.36 23.96 -5.93
CA THR A 329 30.17 22.90 -4.93
C THR A 329 30.09 23.53 -3.54
N ARG A 330 29.10 23.12 -2.75
CA ARG A 330 28.93 23.58 -1.36
C ARG A 330 28.98 22.40 -0.42
N ILE A 331 29.78 22.51 0.64
CA ILE A 331 29.76 21.57 1.75
C ILE A 331 28.56 21.93 2.62
N ILE A 332 27.56 21.07 2.69
CA ILE A 332 26.33 21.26 3.48
C ILE A 332 26.50 20.76 4.90
N TYR A 333 27.19 19.63 5.08
CA TYR A 333 27.37 19.03 6.39
C TYR A 333 28.77 18.42 6.51
N LYS A 334 29.40 18.58 7.67
CA LYS A 334 30.71 17.97 7.98
C LYS A 334 30.55 17.02 9.16
N TYR A 335 30.95 15.77 8.99
CA TYR A 335 30.89 14.78 10.06
C TYR A 335 32.10 14.87 10.97
N ASN A 336 31.85 14.86 12.27
CA ASN A 336 32.88 14.71 13.29
C ASN A 336 33.06 13.21 13.59
N GLY A 337 33.74 12.48 12.70
CA GLY A 337 34.10 11.07 12.92
C GLY A 337 33.87 10.16 11.72
N LEU A 338 33.94 8.86 11.97
CA LEU A 338 33.66 7.80 10.99
C LEU A 338 32.15 7.59 10.88
N ILE A 339 31.65 7.49 9.65
CA ILE A 339 30.29 7.07 9.35
C ILE A 339 30.30 5.72 8.63
N SER A 340 29.40 4.84 9.04
CA SER A 340 29.21 3.52 8.44
C SER A 340 28.40 3.55 7.14
N ALA A 341 27.50 4.53 6.97
CA ALA A 341 26.72 4.75 5.77
C ALA A 341 26.22 6.21 5.65
N PRO A 342 26.17 6.79 4.44
CA PRO A 342 25.59 8.12 4.24
C PRO A 342 24.13 8.21 4.73
N PRO A 343 23.68 9.39 5.19
CA PRO A 343 22.32 9.58 5.69
C PRO A 343 21.30 9.47 4.56
N PRO A 344 20.10 8.93 4.82
CA PRO A 344 18.97 9.13 3.93
C PRO A 344 18.69 10.63 3.76
N ALA A 345 18.52 11.07 2.52
CA ALA A 345 18.33 12.47 2.21
C ALA A 345 17.29 12.68 1.10
N SER A 346 16.76 13.90 1.01
CA SER A 346 15.86 14.31 -0.08
C SER A 346 15.88 15.82 -0.26
N PHE A 347 15.82 16.29 -1.50
CA PHE A 347 15.64 17.71 -1.79
C PHE A 347 14.18 18.12 -1.62
N SER A 348 13.93 19.35 -1.21
CA SER A 348 12.62 19.98 -1.36
C SER A 348 12.21 20.05 -2.84
N VAL A 349 10.90 20.26 -3.09
CA VAL A 349 10.36 20.27 -4.46
C VAL A 349 10.98 21.36 -5.33
N ASP A 350 11.41 22.48 -4.75
CA ASP A 350 12.12 23.59 -5.39
C ASP A 350 13.65 23.45 -5.33
N GLY A 351 14.18 22.43 -4.65
CA GLY A 351 15.61 22.20 -4.44
C GLY A 351 16.30 23.22 -3.54
N SER A 352 15.58 24.09 -2.82
CA SER A 352 16.19 25.10 -1.92
C SER A 352 16.66 24.52 -0.57
N THR A 353 16.13 23.35 -0.19
CA THR A 353 16.43 22.69 1.08
C THR A 353 16.80 21.24 0.85
N LEU A 354 17.84 20.77 1.54
CA LEU A 354 18.20 19.36 1.65
C LEU A 354 17.77 18.87 3.04
N PHE A 355 16.87 17.89 3.07
CA PHE A 355 16.49 17.17 4.28
C PHE A 355 17.43 15.96 4.44
N MET A 356 18.01 15.76 5.62
CA MET A 356 18.89 14.65 5.93
C MET A 356 18.48 13.99 7.24
N SER A 357 18.44 12.66 7.30
CA SER A 357 18.18 11.93 8.54
C SER A 357 19.44 11.32 9.12
N PHE A 358 19.65 11.52 10.42
CA PHE A 358 20.80 11.01 11.16
C PHE A 358 20.33 10.05 12.24
N ASP A 359 20.95 8.88 12.28
CA ASP A 359 20.73 7.87 13.30
C ASP A 359 21.61 8.13 14.53
N PHE A 360 21.10 7.80 15.71
CA PHE A 360 21.80 7.82 16.99
C PHE A 360 21.97 6.40 17.54
N ASN A 361 22.93 6.23 18.45
CA ASN A 361 23.35 4.92 19.00
C ASN A 361 22.24 4.09 19.69
N ASN A 362 21.07 4.68 19.94
CA ASN A 362 19.92 4.04 20.57
C ASN A 362 18.78 3.71 19.58
N ASN A 363 19.10 3.54 18.29
CA ASN A 363 18.13 3.34 17.20
C ASN A 363 17.09 4.47 17.09
N GLN A 364 17.44 5.66 17.56
CA GLN A 364 16.65 6.87 17.31
C GLN A 364 17.20 7.61 16.11
N SER A 365 16.42 8.51 15.56
CA SER A 365 16.88 9.39 14.49
C SER A 365 16.34 10.80 14.63
N ARG A 366 16.96 11.74 13.93
CA ARG A 366 16.47 13.11 13.76
C ARG A 366 16.65 13.53 12.31
N ILE A 367 15.79 14.42 11.84
CA ILE A 367 15.92 15.05 10.53
C ILE A 367 16.45 16.46 10.73
N GLU A 368 17.44 16.84 9.93
CA GLU A 368 17.90 18.22 9.82
C GLU A 368 17.64 18.73 8.40
N ALA A 369 17.21 19.99 8.32
CA ALA A 369 16.93 20.67 7.08
C ALA A 369 17.93 21.81 6.89
N CYS A 370 18.66 21.77 5.77
CA CYS A 370 19.74 22.69 5.47
C CYS A 370 19.49 23.37 4.12
N SER A 371 19.81 24.65 4.02
CA SER A 371 19.78 25.39 2.75
C SER A 371 20.78 24.79 1.75
N THR A 372 20.37 24.62 0.49
CA THR A 372 21.29 24.20 -0.59
C THR A 372 22.08 25.38 -1.18
N GLU A 373 21.72 26.60 -0.80
CA GLU A 373 22.28 27.85 -1.35
C GLU A 373 23.42 28.43 -0.51
N ALA A 374 23.58 27.95 0.73
CA ALA A 374 24.62 28.38 1.66
C ALA A 374 25.45 27.18 2.12
N ALA A 375 26.72 27.43 2.47
CA ALA A 375 27.59 26.39 3.01
C ALA A 375 27.32 26.16 4.51
N GLY A 376 27.47 24.90 4.94
CA GLY A 376 27.16 24.43 6.28
C GLY A 376 25.67 24.27 6.54
N CYS A 377 25.36 23.73 7.72
CA CYS A 377 24.00 23.62 8.24
C CYS A 377 23.88 24.35 9.59
N GLU A 378 24.35 25.59 9.60
CA GLU A 378 24.45 26.44 10.78
C GLU A 378 24.01 27.87 10.43
N GLY A 379 23.71 28.69 11.44
CA GLY A 379 23.31 30.09 11.25
C GLY A 379 22.16 30.23 10.24
N ASN A 380 22.35 31.04 9.19
CA ASN A 380 21.34 31.28 8.15
C ASN A 380 21.14 30.08 7.19
N ALA A 381 22.08 29.12 7.15
CA ALA A 381 21.97 27.93 6.33
C ALA A 381 21.13 26.83 7.01
N TYR A 382 21.09 26.84 8.35
CA TYR A 382 20.20 25.98 9.11
C TYR A 382 18.74 26.40 8.93
N ARG A 383 17.85 25.45 8.64
CA ARG A 383 16.40 25.70 8.55
C ARG A 383 15.69 25.25 9.82
N TRP A 384 15.85 23.98 10.17
CA TRP A 384 15.25 23.37 11.36
C TRP A 384 15.80 21.97 11.61
N SER A 385 15.52 21.44 12.80
CA SER A 385 15.72 20.04 13.16
C SER A 385 14.42 19.49 13.73
N SER A 386 14.05 18.27 13.36
CA SER A 386 12.86 17.62 13.90
C SER A 386 13.04 17.28 15.39
N THR A 387 11.94 16.88 16.03
CA THR A 387 12.02 16.07 17.25
C THR A 387 12.74 14.75 16.97
N THR A 388 13.22 14.09 18.03
CA THR A 388 13.82 12.76 17.91
C THR A 388 12.75 11.70 17.68
N PHE A 389 12.92 10.88 16.65
CA PHE A 389 12.07 9.73 16.35
C PHE A 389 12.59 8.47 17.04
N PRO A 390 11.69 7.61 17.55
CA PRO A 390 12.08 6.39 18.26
C PRO A 390 12.50 5.23 17.33
N VAL A 391 12.83 5.51 16.07
CA VAL A 391 13.28 4.54 15.06
C VAL A 391 14.24 5.22 14.09
N PRO A 392 15.07 4.47 13.35
CA PRO A 392 15.78 4.96 12.18
C PRO A 392 14.81 5.36 11.07
N ILE A 393 15.03 6.50 10.41
CA ILE A 393 14.33 6.84 9.17
C ILE A 393 15.12 6.31 7.99
N ARG A 394 14.44 5.63 7.06
CA ARG A 394 15.04 5.05 5.84
C ARG A 394 14.84 5.91 4.62
N PHE A 395 13.73 6.64 4.54
CA PHE A 395 13.39 7.47 3.40
C PHE A 395 12.77 8.79 3.82
N LEU A 396 13.08 9.84 3.04
CA LEU A 396 12.48 11.16 3.14
C LEU A 396 11.79 11.49 1.82
N LEU A 397 10.51 11.85 1.89
CA LEU A 397 9.71 12.09 0.69
C LEU A 397 8.87 13.36 0.82
N PRO A 398 9.24 14.45 0.13
CA PRO A 398 8.38 15.62 0.00
C PRO A 398 7.08 15.27 -0.72
N PHE A 399 5.97 15.82 -0.25
CA PHE A 399 4.64 15.61 -0.86
C PHE A 399 3.73 16.82 -0.63
N ASN A 400 2.51 16.77 -1.15
CA ASN A 400 1.52 17.85 -1.03
C ASN A 400 2.08 19.21 -1.52
N GLY A 401 2.55 19.22 -2.77
CA GLY A 401 3.21 20.37 -3.39
C GLY A 401 4.57 20.73 -2.77
N GLY A 402 5.13 19.88 -1.91
CA GLY A 402 6.35 20.15 -1.15
C GLY A 402 6.11 20.86 0.17
N SER A 403 4.85 21.13 0.55
CA SER A 403 4.52 21.73 1.85
C SER A 403 4.83 20.81 3.03
N LYS A 404 4.93 19.50 2.79
CA LYS A 404 5.19 18.47 3.80
C LYS A 404 6.33 17.55 3.36
N VAL A 405 6.97 16.92 4.34
CA VAL A 405 7.94 15.83 4.12
C VAL A 405 7.54 14.63 4.97
N ALA A 406 7.45 13.45 4.34
CA ALA A 406 7.24 12.19 5.01
C ALA A 406 8.60 11.61 5.45
N ALA A 407 8.71 11.31 6.73
CA ALA A 407 9.79 10.59 7.37
C ALA A 407 9.38 9.13 7.56
N ILE A 408 9.95 8.25 6.74
CA ILE A 408 9.52 6.86 6.60
C ILE A 408 10.60 5.97 7.22
N GLY A 409 10.29 5.34 8.35
CA GLY A 409 11.06 4.24 8.92
C GLY A 409 10.64 2.89 8.34
N ASP A 410 11.11 1.80 8.94
CA ASP A 410 10.79 0.43 8.46
C ASP A 410 9.30 0.09 8.63
N GLN A 411 8.63 0.62 9.67
CA GLN A 411 7.21 0.33 9.98
C GLN A 411 6.37 1.57 10.31
N ARG A 412 7.02 2.74 10.46
CA ARG A 412 6.38 3.94 11.02
C ARG A 412 6.63 5.14 10.14
N VAL A 413 5.62 5.99 9.98
CA VAL A 413 5.70 7.22 9.20
C VAL A 413 5.30 8.43 10.03
N TRP A 414 6.14 9.46 9.98
CA TRP A 414 5.82 10.80 10.46
C TRP A 414 5.74 11.75 9.27
N PHE A 415 4.82 12.70 9.34
CA PHE A 415 4.66 13.78 8.38
C PHE A 415 5.08 15.07 9.07
N LEU A 416 6.02 15.79 8.47
CA LEU A 416 6.53 17.04 9.01
C LEU A 416 6.14 18.19 8.10
N ASN A 417 5.94 19.38 8.68
CA ASN A 417 5.93 20.61 7.91
C ASN A 417 7.32 20.84 7.31
N SER A 418 7.40 21.04 5.99
CA SER A 418 8.67 21.20 5.26
C SER A 418 9.49 22.43 5.68
N THR A 419 8.83 23.46 6.23
CA THR A 419 9.45 24.75 6.57
C THR A 419 9.82 24.84 8.05
N SER A 420 9.10 24.17 8.94
CA SER A 420 9.34 24.24 10.39
C SER A 420 9.82 22.95 11.04
N GLY A 421 9.72 21.81 10.37
CA GLY A 421 10.06 20.49 10.94
C GLY A 421 9.09 19.99 12.01
N LEU A 422 7.96 20.67 12.22
CA LEU A 422 6.95 20.24 13.19
C LEU A 422 6.23 18.99 12.70
N VAL A 423 6.04 18.01 13.59
CA VAL A 423 5.24 16.80 13.32
C VAL A 423 3.76 17.19 13.19
N MET A 424 3.19 16.85 12.04
CA MET A 424 1.83 17.20 11.63
C MET A 424 0.85 16.03 11.78
N ASN A 425 1.33 14.84 12.13
CA ASN A 425 0.46 13.68 12.33
C ASN A 425 -0.65 14.02 13.34
N LYS A 426 -1.86 13.52 13.08
CA LYS A 426 -2.96 13.58 14.04
C LYS A 426 -2.53 13.07 15.42
N GLY A 427 -2.65 13.91 16.45
CA GLY A 427 -2.24 13.58 17.81
C GLY A 427 -0.72 13.48 18.04
N GLY A 428 0.10 13.85 17.06
CA GLY A 428 1.57 13.76 17.12
C GLY A 428 2.12 12.33 17.03
N THR A 429 1.29 11.34 16.73
CA THR A 429 1.66 9.93 16.68
C THR A 429 1.93 9.45 15.26
N SER A 430 2.88 8.53 15.07
CA SER A 430 3.15 7.94 13.75
C SER A 430 1.94 7.21 13.18
N VAL A 431 1.93 7.09 11.85
CA VAL A 431 1.11 6.08 11.16
C VAL A 431 1.94 4.81 11.07
N ASP A 432 1.43 3.71 11.61
CA ASP A 432 2.17 2.45 11.76
C ASP A 432 1.62 1.38 10.81
N ALA A 433 2.50 0.50 10.33
CA ALA A 433 2.14 -0.74 9.65
C ALA A 433 1.54 -1.75 10.64
N SER A 434 0.64 -2.63 10.20
CA SER A 434 0.08 -3.67 11.07
C SER A 434 1.14 -4.70 11.51
N GLY A 435 1.13 -5.02 12.80
CA GLY A 435 1.93 -6.12 13.37
C GLY A 435 3.43 -6.03 13.04
N GLN A 436 3.92 -6.99 12.25
CA GLN A 436 5.33 -7.09 11.83
C GLN A 436 5.55 -6.68 10.36
N LEU A 437 4.52 -6.15 9.70
CA LEU A 437 4.64 -5.68 8.32
C LEU A 437 5.58 -4.46 8.26
N ARG A 438 6.25 -4.30 7.13
CA ARG A 438 7.14 -3.20 6.84
C ARG A 438 6.66 -2.42 5.64
N ILE A 439 6.98 -1.14 5.60
CA ILE A 439 6.65 -0.27 4.48
C ILE A 439 7.52 -0.69 3.29
N LEU A 440 6.89 -1.23 2.26
CA LEU A 440 7.56 -1.67 1.04
C LEU A 440 7.49 -0.61 -0.04
N GLN A 441 6.35 0.08 -0.13
CA GLN A 441 6.09 1.08 -1.14
C GLN A 441 5.25 2.23 -0.56
N VAL A 442 5.35 3.38 -1.21
CA VAL A 442 4.53 4.56 -0.94
C VAL A 442 3.95 5.03 -2.26
N GLN A 443 2.65 5.28 -2.27
CA GLN A 443 1.96 5.96 -3.35
C GLN A 443 1.52 7.32 -2.84
N LEU A 444 1.94 8.38 -3.52
CA LEU A 444 1.43 9.74 -3.27
C LEU A 444 0.08 9.92 -3.99
N GLY A 445 -0.73 10.84 -3.50
CA GLY A 445 -1.83 11.38 -4.29
C GLY A 445 -1.35 12.20 -5.49
N GLN A 446 -2.22 13.06 -6.01
CA GLN A 446 -1.84 14.03 -7.02
C GLN A 446 -0.76 15.00 -6.49
N PRO A 447 0.06 15.64 -7.35
CA PRO A 447 1.22 16.42 -6.92
C PRO A 447 0.94 17.47 -5.83
N THR A 448 -0.27 18.03 -5.80
CA THR A 448 -0.71 19.05 -4.84
C THR A 448 -1.70 18.52 -3.79
N SER A 449 -2.00 17.23 -3.78
CA SER A 449 -2.95 16.66 -2.82
C SER A 449 -2.26 16.21 -1.54
N ALA A 450 -3.03 16.18 -0.46
CA ALA A 450 -2.54 15.82 0.87
C ALA A 450 -2.57 14.31 1.13
N GLU A 451 -3.17 13.53 0.23
CA GLU A 451 -3.36 12.09 0.38
C GLU A 451 -2.03 11.36 0.32
N PHE A 452 -1.91 10.32 1.14
CA PHE A 452 -0.71 9.49 1.23
C PHE A 452 -1.10 8.03 1.46
N TYR A 453 -0.54 7.11 0.70
CA TYR A 453 -0.87 5.70 0.78
C TYR A 453 0.39 4.90 1.12
N LEU A 454 0.34 4.17 2.24
CA LEU A 454 1.37 3.23 2.65
C LEU A 454 1.00 1.84 2.14
N LEU A 455 1.94 1.19 1.48
CA LEU A 455 1.82 -0.20 1.04
C LEU A 455 2.82 -1.02 1.84
N THR A 456 2.31 -1.87 2.73
CA THR A 456 3.12 -2.62 3.68
C THR A 456 3.01 -4.12 3.45
N GLY A 457 4.07 -4.86 3.77
CA GLY A 457 4.15 -6.30 3.53
C GLY A 457 5.23 -6.98 4.37
N PRO A 458 5.37 -8.32 4.26
CA PRO A 458 6.37 -9.07 5.00
C PRO A 458 7.81 -8.62 4.71
N ASN A 459 8.69 -8.73 5.70
CA ASN A 459 10.12 -8.43 5.55
C ASN A 459 10.87 -9.57 4.83
N VAL A 460 10.51 -9.83 3.57
CA VAL A 460 11.14 -10.83 2.72
C VAL A 460 11.43 -10.20 1.36
N ALA A 461 12.62 -10.47 0.81
CA ALA A 461 13.00 -9.95 -0.49
C ALA A 461 11.99 -10.40 -1.57
N GLY A 462 11.50 -9.44 -2.36
CA GLY A 462 10.49 -9.70 -3.40
C GLY A 462 9.07 -9.85 -2.89
N ALA A 463 8.79 -9.64 -1.60
CA ALA A 463 7.43 -9.62 -1.08
C ALA A 463 6.59 -8.53 -1.76
N LEU A 464 5.34 -8.85 -2.06
CA LEU A 464 4.34 -7.89 -2.51
C LEU A 464 3.63 -7.29 -1.29
N PRO A 465 3.15 -6.03 -1.37
CA PRO A 465 2.33 -5.47 -0.30
C PRO A 465 1.09 -6.33 -0.03
N GLN A 466 0.69 -6.37 1.23
CA GLN A 466 -0.48 -7.10 1.73
C GLN A 466 -1.41 -6.20 2.53
N GLU A 467 -0.98 -4.98 2.85
CA GLU A 467 -1.76 -3.96 3.52
C GLU A 467 -1.64 -2.65 2.75
N ILE A 468 -2.75 -1.93 2.69
CA ILE A 468 -2.77 -0.51 2.37
C ILE A 468 -3.26 0.29 3.57
N VAL A 469 -2.56 1.37 3.90
CA VAL A 469 -3.00 2.40 4.85
C VAL A 469 -3.16 3.70 4.08
N ALA A 470 -4.40 4.14 3.89
CA ALA A 470 -4.71 5.42 3.29
C ALA A 470 -4.78 6.51 4.35
N VAL A 471 -4.05 7.61 4.15
CA VAL A 471 -4.04 8.79 5.00
C VAL A 471 -4.70 9.92 4.24
N ASP A 472 -5.73 10.55 4.83
CA ASP A 472 -6.49 11.64 4.19
C ASP A 472 -5.61 12.91 4.07
N SER A 473 -5.08 13.34 5.21
CA SER A 473 -4.00 14.31 5.32
C SER A 473 -3.16 13.98 6.55
N ALA A 474 -1.97 14.54 6.67
CA ALA A 474 -1.14 14.37 7.86
C ALA A 474 -1.92 14.67 9.16
N GLU A 475 -2.68 15.77 9.16
CA GLU A 475 -3.41 16.29 10.31
C GLU A 475 -4.71 15.50 10.59
N GLN A 476 -5.32 14.91 9.56
CA GLN A 476 -6.54 14.12 9.67
C GLN A 476 -6.28 12.64 9.99
N GLY A 477 -5.08 12.15 9.65
CA GLY A 477 -4.61 10.80 9.93
C GLY A 477 -5.21 9.74 9.00
N GLU A 478 -5.24 8.51 9.49
CA GLU A 478 -5.73 7.34 8.74
C GLU A 478 -7.20 7.50 8.34
N LEU A 479 -7.44 7.40 7.03
CA LEU A 479 -8.75 7.30 6.43
C LEU A 479 -9.28 5.87 6.51
N PHE A 480 -8.47 4.92 6.03
CA PHE A 480 -8.76 3.49 6.08
C PHE A 480 -7.49 2.65 6.07
N ARG A 481 -7.63 1.42 6.56
CA ARG A 481 -6.63 0.37 6.48
C ARG A 481 -7.26 -0.91 5.98
N TYR A 482 -6.64 -1.54 4.99
CA TYR A 482 -7.17 -2.75 4.39
C TYR A 482 -6.06 -3.76 4.15
N GLU A 483 -6.25 -4.97 4.68
CA GLU A 483 -5.31 -6.09 4.58
C GLU A 483 -5.88 -7.19 3.70
N VAL A 484 -5.02 -7.85 2.93
CA VAL A 484 -5.36 -8.92 2.00
C VAL A 484 -4.37 -10.07 2.16
N SER A 485 -4.82 -11.30 1.89
CA SER A 485 -3.96 -12.49 2.01
C SER A 485 -3.04 -12.72 0.81
N SER A 486 -3.22 -11.97 -0.28
CA SER A 486 -2.53 -12.15 -1.55
C SER A 486 -1.53 -11.02 -1.82
N SER A 487 -1.77 -10.23 -2.86
CA SER A 487 -0.96 -9.09 -3.26
C SER A 487 -1.81 -7.84 -3.36
N LEU A 488 -1.17 -6.71 -3.10
CA LEU A 488 -1.75 -5.39 -3.18
C LEU A 488 -0.81 -4.44 -3.91
N SER A 489 -1.36 -3.66 -4.82
CA SER A 489 -0.72 -2.45 -5.33
C SER A 489 -1.76 -1.37 -5.53
N CYS A 490 -1.32 -0.13 -5.73
CA CYS A 490 -2.25 0.94 -6.04
C CYS A 490 -1.62 2.02 -6.90
N SER A 491 -2.48 2.80 -7.53
CA SER A 491 -2.13 4.03 -8.23
C SER A 491 -3.29 5.01 -8.16
N VAL A 492 -3.00 6.29 -8.37
CA VAL A 492 -3.99 7.37 -8.36
C VAL A 492 -4.11 7.91 -9.78
N ASP A 493 -5.34 7.96 -10.30
CA ASP A 493 -5.60 8.51 -11.63
C ASP A 493 -5.57 10.05 -11.63
N ASP A 494 -5.66 10.68 -12.80
CA ASP A 494 -5.51 12.13 -12.96
C ASP A 494 -6.59 12.95 -12.23
N SER A 495 -7.70 12.30 -11.83
CA SER A 495 -8.76 12.92 -11.03
C SER A 495 -8.56 12.79 -9.52
N GLY A 496 -7.47 12.16 -9.08
CA GLY A 496 -7.22 11.84 -7.67
C GLY A 496 -7.92 10.58 -7.19
N ARG A 497 -8.46 9.75 -8.10
CA ARG A 497 -9.14 8.50 -7.70
C ARG A 497 -8.12 7.39 -7.46
N LEU A 498 -8.20 6.76 -6.29
CA LEU A 498 -7.41 5.57 -5.98
C LEU A 498 -7.93 4.33 -6.73
N TRP A 499 -7.01 3.65 -7.40
CA TRP A 499 -7.19 2.33 -8.00
C TRP A 499 -6.29 1.34 -7.27
N MET A 500 -6.83 0.20 -6.86
CA MET A 500 -6.09 -0.83 -6.13
C MET A 500 -6.16 -2.14 -6.89
N ARG A 501 -5.02 -2.81 -7.07
CA ARG A 501 -4.99 -4.22 -7.44
C ARG A 501 -5.03 -5.04 -6.16
N VAL A 502 -6.01 -5.92 -6.04
CA VAL A 502 -6.20 -6.83 -4.90
C VAL A 502 -6.28 -8.24 -5.44
N GLY A 503 -5.16 -8.96 -5.41
CA GLY A 503 -5.02 -10.25 -6.09
C GLY A 503 -5.42 -10.14 -7.57
N ASN A 504 -6.44 -10.90 -7.98
CA ASN A 504 -6.94 -10.92 -9.37
C ASN A 504 -8.04 -9.89 -9.67
N ASN A 505 -8.25 -8.93 -8.78
CA ASN A 505 -9.26 -7.89 -8.94
C ASN A 505 -8.61 -6.51 -9.03
N LEU A 506 -9.08 -5.71 -9.98
CA LEU A 506 -8.81 -4.28 -9.99
C LEU A 506 -10.01 -3.54 -9.39
N VAL A 507 -9.75 -2.71 -8.39
CA VAL A 507 -10.75 -2.09 -7.54
C VAL A 507 -10.67 -0.58 -7.68
N GLN A 508 -11.80 0.06 -8.00
CA GLN A 508 -11.90 1.51 -7.98
C GLN A 508 -12.43 1.95 -6.62
N ALA A 509 -11.60 2.61 -5.82
CA ALA A 509 -11.98 3.11 -4.50
C ALA A 509 -13.13 4.15 -4.61
N LEU A 510 -13.76 4.52 -3.49
CA LEU A 510 -14.61 5.71 -3.45
C LEU A 510 -13.76 6.99 -3.60
N THR A 511 -14.36 8.13 -3.97
CA THR A 511 -13.69 9.43 -3.79
C THR A 511 -13.52 9.73 -2.31
N LEU A 512 -12.65 10.68 -1.96
CA LEU A 512 -12.57 11.20 -0.59
C LEU A 512 -13.92 11.72 -0.04
N PRO A 513 -14.71 12.56 -0.75
CA PRO A 513 -16.00 13.00 -0.22
C PRO A 513 -16.99 11.85 -0.01
N GLU A 514 -17.00 10.85 -0.91
CA GLU A 514 -17.81 9.64 -0.74
C GLU A 514 -17.35 8.84 0.48
N TYR A 515 -16.04 8.66 0.68
CA TYR A 515 -15.50 8.01 1.87
C TYR A 515 -15.85 8.77 3.16
N ARG A 516 -15.77 10.10 3.15
CA ARG A 516 -16.16 10.94 4.29
C ARG A 516 -17.66 10.87 4.56
N ALA A 517 -18.50 10.77 3.53
CA ALA A 517 -19.94 10.60 3.70
C ALA A 517 -20.33 9.23 4.27
N VAL A 518 -19.54 8.19 3.99
CA VAL A 518 -19.75 6.83 4.51
C VAL A 518 -19.34 6.70 5.99
N LYS A 519 -18.46 7.58 6.48
CA LYS A 519 -18.05 7.67 7.89
C LYS A 519 -18.77 8.84 8.57
N PRO A 520 -20.05 8.69 8.99
CA PRO A 520 -20.83 9.76 9.62
C PRO A 520 -20.24 10.25 10.95
#